data_AF-A0A3M8WTT4-F1
#
_entry.id   AF-A0A3M8WTT4-F1
#
_cell.length_a   1.000
_cell.length_b   1.000
_cell.length_c   1.000
_cell.angle_alpha   90.00
_cell.angle_beta   90.00
_cell.angle_gamma   90.00
#
_symmetry.space_group_name_H-M   'P 1'
#
loop_
_entity.id
_entity.type
_entity.pdbx_description
1 polymer ?
#
loop_
_entity_poly.entity_id
_entity_poly.type
_entity_poly.pdbx_seq_one_letter_code
_entity_poly.pdbx_strand_id
1 'polypeptide(L)' 'MSVQVCARCQTTTRQPVVVALAYGASAGGGTVYACPDCAPTFPKQRDPFAGSLHACHGRVERVADRPDT' A
#
# COMPACT_ATOMS: atom_id res chain seq x y z
N MET A 1 -15.18 -13.74 15.32
CA MET A 1 -13.89 -13.99 14.64
C MET A 1 -14.11 -13.81 13.14
N SER A 2 -13.39 -12.88 12.51
CA SER A 2 -13.48 -12.63 11.06
C SER A 2 -12.70 -13.69 10.28
N VAL A 3 -13.33 -14.30 9.27
CA VAL A 3 -12.66 -15.18 8.32
C VAL A 3 -12.07 -14.32 7.21
N GLN A 4 -10.79 -14.48 6.90
CA GLN A 4 -10.17 -13.84 5.74
C GLN A 4 -9.49 -14.86 4.84
N VAL A 5 -9.32 -14.51 3.57
CA VAL A 5 -8.58 -15.33 2.62
C VAL A 5 -7.09 -15.02 2.73
N CYS A 6 -6.24 -16.05 2.80
CA CYS A 6 -4.81 -15.87 2.73
C CYS A 6 -4.37 -15.51 1.31
N ALA A 7 -3.63 -14.41 1.15
CA ALA A 7 -3.12 -13.99 -0.15
C ALA A 7 -2.06 -14.94 -0.77
N ARG A 8 -1.49 -15.87 0.01
CA ARG A 8 -0.46 -16.82 -0.46
C ARG A 8 -1.07 -18.12 -0.97
N CYS A 9 -1.78 -18.85 -0.11
CA CYS A 9 -2.35 -20.16 -0.43
C CYS A 9 -3.84 -20.08 -0.83
N GLN A 10 -4.43 -18.88 -0.89
CA GLN A 10 -5.83 -18.64 -1.23
C GLN A 10 -6.84 -19.38 -0.34
N THR A 11 -6.40 -19.87 0.82
CA THR A 11 -7.24 -20.60 1.78
C THR A 11 -7.85 -19.64 2.79
N THR A 12 -9.11 -19.87 3.16
CA THR A 12 -9.78 -19.13 4.22
C THR A 12 -9.22 -19.49 5.61
N THR A 13 -8.84 -18.49 6.39
CA THR A 13 -8.31 -18.63 7.75
C THR A 13 -9.23 -17.93 8.76
N ARG A 14 -9.42 -18.57 9.92
CA ARG A 14 -10.11 -17.98 11.08
C ARG A 14 -9.16 -17.18 11.98
N GLN A 15 -7.86 -17.25 11.72
CA GLN A 15 -6.81 -16.52 12.40
C GLN A 15 -6.01 -15.72 11.36
N PRO A 16 -6.59 -14.63 10.82
CA PRO A 16 -5.92 -13.84 9.81
C PRO A 16 -4.82 -12.96 10.45
N VAL A 17 -3.61 -13.06 9.93
CA VAL A 17 -2.48 -12.19 10.30
C VAL A 17 -2.32 -11.13 9.22
N VAL A 18 -2.21 -9.86 9.62
CA VAL A 18 -1.93 -8.77 8.69
C VAL A 18 -0.47 -8.84 8.28
N VAL A 19 -0.20 -8.99 6.98
CA VAL A 19 1.17 -9.08 6.44
C VAL A 19 1.56 -7.85 5.64
N ALA A 20 0.59 -7.16 5.04
CA ALA A 20 0.82 -5.94 4.29
C ALA A 20 -0.45 -5.06 4.26
N LEU A 21 -0.24 -3.79 3.98
CA LEU A 21 -1.21 -2.77 3.64
C LEU A 21 -0.88 -2.34 2.21
N ALA A 22 -1.76 -2.70 1.27
CA ALA A 22 -1.70 -2.16 -0.07
C ALA A 22 -2.12 -0.69 -0.02
N TYR A 23 -1.35 0.18 -0.68
CA TYR A 23 -1.70 1.59 -0.86
C TYR A 23 -1.78 1.83 -2.37
N GLY A 24 -2.94 2.28 -2.85
CA GLY A 24 -3.12 2.65 -4.25
C GLY A 24 -3.65 4.08 -4.34
N ALA A 25 -3.00 4.92 -5.16
CA ALA A 25 -3.45 6.29 -5.39
C ALA A 25 -4.85 6.34 -6.02
N SER A 26 -5.24 5.31 -6.76
CA SER A 26 -6.51 5.24 -7.47
C SER A 26 -7.51 4.24 -6.87
N ALA A 27 -7.02 3.17 -6.24
CA ALA A 27 -7.87 2.05 -5.79
C ALA A 27 -8.21 2.07 -4.30
N GLY A 28 -7.73 3.08 -3.56
CA GLY A 28 -7.79 3.06 -2.09
C GLY A 28 -6.84 2.02 -1.50
N GLY A 29 -6.51 2.18 -0.22
CA GLY A 29 -5.69 1.21 0.48
C GLY A 29 -6.48 -0.04 0.88
N GLY A 30 -5.81 -1.18 1.00
CA GLY A 30 -6.42 -2.46 1.40
C GLY A 30 -5.50 -3.28 2.30
N THR A 31 -6.06 -4.01 3.25
CA THR A 31 -5.28 -4.86 4.16
C THR A 31 -5.12 -6.26 3.57
N VAL A 32 -3.88 -6.73 3.45
CA VAL A 32 -3.54 -8.07 2.98
C VAL A 32 -3.38 -9.00 4.19
N TYR A 33 -4.13 -10.09 4.19
CA TYR A 33 -4.13 -11.08 5.26
C TYR A 33 -3.46 -12.40 4.83
N ALA A 34 -2.86 -13.10 5.78
CA ALA A 34 -2.28 -14.43 5.58
C ALA A 34 -2.58 -15.40 6.74
N CYS A 35 -2.40 -16.70 6.47
CA CYS A 35 -2.34 -17.74 7.50
C CYS A 35 -1.15 -17.50 8.44
N PRO A 36 -1.23 -17.93 9.71
CA PRO A 36 -0.10 -17.84 10.65
C PRO A 36 1.12 -18.64 10.17
N ASP A 37 0.89 -19.76 9.47
CA ASP A 37 1.95 -20.58 8.84
C ASP A 37 2.69 -19.84 7.71
N CYS A 38 1.93 -19.02 6.98
CA CYS A 38 2.38 -18.34 5.77
C CYS A 38 2.95 -16.94 6.06
N ALA A 39 2.50 -16.32 7.15
CA ALA A 39 2.92 -14.99 7.60
C ALA A 39 4.45 -14.78 7.66
N PRO A 40 5.28 -15.69 8.20
CA PRO A 40 6.73 -15.47 8.28
C PRO A 40 7.43 -15.48 6.91
N THR A 41 6.78 -15.98 5.86
CA THR A 41 7.34 -15.99 4.50
C THR A 41 7.16 -14.65 3.77
N PHE A 42 6.31 -13.76 4.28
CA PHE A 42 6.11 -12.46 3.67
C PHE A 42 7.29 -11.52 4.01
N PRO A 43 7.80 -10.76 3.02
CA PRO A 43 8.78 -9.73 3.30
C PRO A 43 8.16 -8.67 4.22
N LYS A 44 8.94 -8.17 5.19
CA LYS A 44 8.50 -7.04 6.01
C LYS A 44 8.11 -5.89 5.11
N GLN A 45 6.88 -5.38 5.28
CA GLN A 45 6.45 -4.21 4.57
C GLN A 45 7.40 -3.05 4.86
N ARG A 46 8.02 -2.54 3.81
CA ARG A 46 8.86 -1.34 3.91
C ARG A 46 7.95 -0.14 4.15
N ASP A 47 8.31 0.71 5.10
CA ASP A 47 7.60 1.97 5.29
C ASP A 47 7.68 2.79 3.99
N PRO A 48 6.53 3.18 3.40
CA PRO A 48 6.51 3.87 2.11
C PRO A 48 7.10 5.29 2.18
N PHE A 49 7.22 5.89 3.37
CA PHE A 49 7.75 7.23 3.55
C PHE A 49 9.23 7.26 4.00
N ALA A 50 9.81 6.12 4.35
CA ALA A 50 11.21 6.01 4.76
C ALA A 50 12.22 6.50 3.72
N GLY A 51 11.82 6.65 2.45
CA GLY A 51 12.65 7.23 1.38
C GLY A 51 12.19 8.58 0.82
N SER A 52 11.00 9.06 1.20
CA SER A 52 10.34 10.22 0.55
C SER A 52 10.73 11.58 1.13
N LEU A 53 11.58 11.62 2.17
CA LEU A 53 12.11 12.85 2.76
C LEU A 53 13.02 13.67 1.82
N HIS A 54 13.26 13.23 0.58
CA HIS A 54 14.06 13.98 -0.42
C HIS A 54 13.25 14.81 -1.42
N ALA A 55 11.92 14.83 -1.35
CA ALA A 55 11.11 15.61 -2.30
C ALA A 55 10.84 17.03 -1.77
N CYS A 56 11.90 17.81 -1.56
CA CYS A 56 11.79 19.27 -1.69
C CYS A 56 11.51 19.57 -3.16
N HIS A 57 10.24 19.48 -3.57
CA HIS A 57 9.77 19.94 -4.86
C HIS A 57 10.09 21.43 -5.00
N GLY A 58 11.14 21.73 -5.76
CA GLY A 58 11.36 23.06 -6.30
C GLY A 58 10.10 23.51 -7.04
N ARG A 59 9.64 24.71 -6.67
CA ARG A 59 8.61 25.54 -7.31
C ARG A 59 8.56 25.31 -8.83
N VAL A 60 7.59 24.54 -9.32
CA VAL A 60 7.16 24.64 -10.72
C VAL A 60 6.20 25.81 -10.78
N GLU A 61 6.66 26.86 -11.45
CA GLU A 61 5.99 28.15 -11.58
C GLU A 61 4.60 27.98 -12.21
N ARG A 62 3.59 28.59 -11.59
CA ARG A 62 2.30 28.81 -12.23
C ARG A 62 2.53 29.78 -13.40
N VAL A 63 2.63 29.27 -14.62
CA VAL A 63 2.31 30.09 -15.80
C VAL A 63 0.79 30.16 -15.87
N ALA A 64 0.25 31.10 -15.09
CA ALA A 64 -0.99 31.76 -15.45
C ALA A 64 -0.58 32.94 -16.35
N ASP A 65 -0.62 32.76 -17.67
CA ASP A 65 -0.87 33.87 -18.58
C ASP A 65 -1.57 33.38 -19.86
N ARG A 66 -2.57 34.17 -20.27
CA ARG A 66 -3.62 33.98 -21.29
C ARG A 66 -3.07 34.21 -22.73
N PRO A 67 -3.90 34.51 -23.76
CA PRO A 67 -4.94 33.75 -24.49
C PRO A 67 -4.57 33.60 -26.00
N ASP A 68 -5.30 32.81 -26.81
CA ASP A 68 -5.22 32.96 -28.29
C ASP A 68 -6.54 32.66 -29.03
N THR A 69 -6.96 33.69 -29.78
CA THR A 69 -7.94 33.80 -30.87
C THR A 69 -9.43 33.65 -30.58
#